data_AF-A0A382DY54-F1
#
_entry.id   AF-A0A382DY54-F1
#
_cell.length_a   1.000
_cell.length_b   1.000
_cell.length_c   1.000
_cell.angle_alpha   90.00
_cell.angle_beta   90.00
_cell.angle_gamma   90.00
#
_symmetry.space_group_name_H-M   'P 1'
#
loop_
_entity.id
_entity.type
_entity.pdbx_description
1 polymer ?
#
loop_
_entity_poly.entity_id
_entity_poly.type
_entity_poly.pdbx_seq_one_letter_code
_entity_poly.pdbx_strand_id
1 'polypeptide(L)'
;AGVPPFLGFWSKWFVLKELVASGFIELAIVAVFFSIIGVYYYLRIIKLMYFDQPDTMSAIKASQPMRAVLTINGLLILLIGLAPNSLMRLCIAAFSG
;
A
#
# COMPACT_ATOMS: atom_id res chain seq x y z
N ALA A 1 5.28 -3.09 -1.57
CA ALA A 1 5.16 -1.92 -2.45
C ALA A 1 4.09 -0.99 -1.90
N GLY A 2 4.23 0.31 -2.09
CA GLY A 2 3.13 1.27 -1.93
C GLY A 2 2.96 1.93 -3.29
N VAL A 3 1.75 1.92 -3.84
CA VAL A 3 1.44 2.54 -5.14
C VAL A 3 0.48 3.70 -4.88
N PRO A 4 0.70 4.90 -5.43
CA PRO A 4 -0.29 5.98 -5.33
C PRO A 4 -1.62 5.52 -5.96
N PRO A 5 -2.79 5.87 -5.39
CA PRO A 5 -3.05 6.74 -4.24
C PRO A 5 -3.24 5.99 -2.90
N PHE A 6 -2.76 4.75 -2.75
CA PHE A 6 -3.06 3.93 -1.57
C PHE A 6 -2.30 4.38 -0.32
N LEU A 7 -2.92 4.20 0.86
CA LEU A 7 -2.36 4.59 2.15
C LEU A 7 -0.89 4.15 2.37
N GLY A 8 -0.55 2.90 2.02
CA GLY A 8 0.80 2.36 2.19
C GLY A 8 1.89 3.05 1.36
N PHE A 9 1.53 3.79 0.31
CA PHE A 9 2.47 4.64 -0.44
C PHE A 9 2.91 5.85 0.41
N TRP A 10 1.96 6.54 1.02
CA TRP A 10 2.22 7.79 1.75
C TRP A 10 3.13 7.59 2.96
N SER A 11 2.93 6.52 3.73
CA SER A 11 3.81 6.19 4.87
C SER A 11 5.27 6.06 4.44
N LYS A 12 5.53 5.37 3.32
CA LYS A 12 6.88 5.22 2.77
C LYS A 12 7.41 6.53 2.21
N TRP A 13 6.59 7.26 1.47
CA TRP A 13 6.97 8.53 0.85
C TRP A 13 7.43 9.53 1.90
N PHE A 14 6.72 9.66 3.02
CA PHE A 14 7.12 10.57 4.10
C PHE A 14 8.45 10.17 4.73
N VAL A 15 8.68 8.88 5.00
CA VAL A 15 9.98 8.42 5.53
C VAL A 15 11.12 8.69 4.55
N LEU A 16 10.92 8.41 3.25
CA LEU A 16 11.93 8.70 2.22
C LEU A 16 12.23 10.19 2.11
N LYS A 17 11.20 11.04 2.17
CA LYS A 17 11.35 12.49 2.15
C LYS A 17 12.22 12.98 3.31
N GLU A 18 11.97 12.49 4.53
CA GLU A 18 12.74 12.88 5.71
C GLU A 18 14.19 12.34 5.67
N LEU A 19 14.41 11.12 5.15
CA LEU A 19 15.76 10.58 4.95
C LEU A 19 16.58 11.46 4.01
N VAL A 20 15.99 11.87 2.88
CA VAL A 20 16.66 12.75 1.92
C VAL A 20 16.90 14.14 2.51
N ALA A 21 15.91 14.71 3.19
CA ALA A 21 16.05 16.02 3.85
C ALA A 21 17.12 16.02 4.94
N SER A 22 17.31 14.90 5.62
CA SER A 22 18.33 14.71 6.66
C SER A 22 19.70 14.26 6.13
N GLY A 23 19.88 14.17 4.81
CA GLY A 23 21.14 13.80 4.16
C GLY A 23 21.45 12.29 4.11
N PHE A 24 20.55 11.42 4.57
CA PHE A 24 20.72 9.95 4.57
C PHE A 24 20.38 9.33 3.22
N ILE A 25 21.10 9.75 2.17
CA ILE A 25 20.83 9.34 0.78
C ILE A 25 21.05 7.83 0.57
N GLU A 26 22.09 7.25 1.18
CA GLU A 26 22.37 5.81 1.07
C GLU A 26 21.22 4.95 1.58
N LEU A 27 20.66 5.31 2.74
CA LEU A 27 19.50 4.63 3.31
C LEU A 27 18.25 4.81 2.45
N ALA A 28 18.05 6.00 1.88
CA ALA A 28 16.94 6.27 0.97
C ALA A 28 17.02 5.37 -0.28
N ILE A 29 18.21 5.21 -0.87
CA ILE A 29 18.44 4.33 -2.02
C ILE A 29 18.12 2.88 -1.67
N VAL A 30 18.63 2.38 -0.54
CA VAL A 30 18.36 1.01 -0.08
C VAL A 30 16.85 0.79 0.13
N ALA A 31 16.16 1.75 0.76
CA ALA A 31 14.71 1.66 0.98
C ALA A 31 13.91 1.65 -0.34
N VAL A 32 14.31 2.44 -1.33
CA VAL A 32 13.71 2.43 -2.68
C VAL A 32 13.98 1.09 -3.38
N PHE A 33 15.19 0.55 -3.29
CA PHE A 33 15.55 -0.72 -3.90
C PHE A 33 14.68 -1.88 -3.36
N PHE A 34 14.51 -1.98 -2.04
CA PHE A 34 13.59 -2.96 -1.45
C PHE A 34 12.13 -2.72 -1.86
N SER A 35 11.73 -1.47 -2.10
CA SER A 35 10.39 -1.17 -2.64
C SER A 35 10.19 -1.74 -4.04
N ILE A 36 11.20 -1.65 -4.91
CA ILE A 36 11.19 -2.19 -6.27
C ILE A 36 11.09 -3.72 -6.23
N ILE A 37 11.91 -4.38 -5.39
CA ILE A 37 11.81 -5.83 -5.18
C ILE A 37 10.39 -6.21 -4.78
N GLY A 38 9.79 -5.47 -3.85
CA GLY A 38 8.42 -5.69 -3.44
C GLY A 38 7.41 -5.53 -4.58
N VAL A 39 7.57 -4.51 -5.46
CA VAL A 39 6.63 -4.28 -6.56
C VAL A 39 6.62 -5.43 -7.56
N TYR A 40 7.77 -6.04 -7.81
CA TYR A 40 7.88 -7.20 -8.68
C TYR A 40 7.01 -8.37 -8.20
N TYR A 41 7.05 -8.69 -6.91
CA TYR A 41 6.22 -9.76 -6.35
C TYR A 41 4.72 -9.44 -6.44
N TYR A 42 4.31 -8.20 -6.16
CA TYR A 42 2.90 -7.82 -6.26
C TYR A 42 2.39 -7.81 -7.70
N LEU A 43 3.17 -7.28 -8.64
CA LEU A 43 2.80 -7.28 -10.06
C LEU A 43 2.70 -8.71 -10.62
N ARG A 44 3.55 -9.63 -10.16
CA ARG A 44 3.44 -11.05 -10.52
C ARG A 44 2.11 -11.65 -10.08
N ILE A 45 1.61 -11.32 -8.88
CA ILE A 45 0.29 -11.77 -8.41
C ILE A 45 -0.83 -11.17 -9.24
N ILE A 46 -0.78 -9.86 -9.53
CA ILE A 46 -1.79 -9.22 -10.40
C ILE A 46 -1.80 -9.86 -11.79
N LYS A 47 -0.62 -10.15 -12.34
CA LYS A 47 -0.47 -10.86 -13.62
C LYS A 47 -1.18 -12.23 -13.57
N LEU A 48 -0.89 -13.03 -12.55
CA LEU A 48 -1.52 -14.35 -12.36
C LEU A 48 -3.05 -14.25 -12.21
N MET A 49 -3.57 -13.21 -11.54
CA MET A 49 -5.00 -13.05 -11.29
C MET A 49 -5.81 -12.61 -12.53
N TYR A 50 -5.23 -11.79 -13.40
CA TYR A 50 -5.99 -11.13 -14.48
C TYR A 50 -5.59 -11.58 -15.88
N PHE A 51 -4.36 -12.07 -16.09
CA PHE A 51 -3.82 -12.34 -17.41
C PHE A 51 -3.51 -13.82 -17.68
N ASP A 52 -3.29 -14.62 -16.63
CA ASP A 52 -3.03 -16.05 -16.79
C ASP A 52 -4.35 -16.85 -16.83
N GLN A 53 -4.35 -17.95 -17.58
CA GLN A 53 -5.55 -18.79 -17.72
C GLN A 53 -5.81 -19.58 -16.43
N PRO A 54 -7.08 -19.72 -16.01
CA PRO A 54 -7.41 -20.48 -14.81
C PRO A 54 -7.23 -21.98 -15.04
N ASP A 55 -6.55 -22.66 -14.12
CA ASP A 55 -6.39 -24.12 -14.15
C ASP A 55 -7.73 -24.86 -13.92
N THR A 56 -8.68 -24.21 -13.24
CA THR A 56 -10.02 -24.75 -12.96
C THR A 56 -11.09 -23.69 -13.16
N MET A 57 -12.20 -24.08 -13.80
CA MET A 57 -13.34 -23.16 -14.04
C MET A 57 -14.28 -23.01 -12.83
N SER A 58 -13.93 -23.60 -11.68
CA SER A 58 -14.74 -23.47 -10.46
C SER A 58 -14.57 -22.08 -9.85
N ALA A 59 -15.65 -21.30 -9.85
CA ALA A 59 -15.65 -20.00 -9.19
C ALA A 59 -15.45 -20.13 -7.67
N ILE A 60 -14.53 -19.36 -7.11
CA ILE A 60 -14.34 -19.24 -5.67
C ILE A 60 -15.56 -18.52 -5.08
N LYS A 61 -16.36 -19.23 -4.28
CA LYS A 61 -17.51 -18.64 -3.57
C LYS A 61 -17.04 -18.04 -2.25
N ALA A 62 -17.00 -16.71 -2.19
CA ALA A 62 -16.80 -15.99 -0.93
C ALA A 62 -18.13 -15.82 -0.18
N SER A 63 -18.14 -16.07 1.13
CA SER A 63 -19.29 -15.78 1.98
C SER A 63 -19.59 -14.28 2.00
N GLN A 64 -20.86 -13.90 2.16
CA GLN A 64 -21.26 -12.48 2.26
C GLN A 64 -20.48 -11.69 3.32
N PRO A 65 -20.26 -12.18 4.55
CA PRO A 65 -19.46 -11.44 5.53
C PRO A 65 -18.02 -11.22 5.05
N MET A 66 -17.40 -12.21 4.40
CA MET A 66 -16.04 -12.05 3.87
C MET A 66 -15.97 -10.98 2.79
N ARG A 67 -16.94 -10.96 1.86
CA ARG A 67 -17.04 -9.92 0.82
C ARG A 67 -17.19 -8.53 1.43
N ALA A 68 -18.04 -8.38 2.45
CA ALA A 68 -18.26 -7.11 3.11
C ALA A 68 -16.98 -6.61 3.78
N VAL A 69 -16.29 -7.45 4.55
CA VAL A 69 -15.04 -7.08 5.23
C VAL A 69 -13.95 -6.66 4.25
N LEU A 70 -13.74 -7.43 3.17
CA LEU A 70 -12.72 -7.09 2.16
C LEU A 70 -13.06 -5.79 1.43
N THR A 71 -14.34 -5.56 1.12
CA THR A 71 -14.79 -4.33 0.44
C THR A 71 -14.60 -3.12 1.34
N ILE A 72 -15.02 -3.21 2.61
CA ILE A 72 -14.85 -2.13 3.58
C ILE A 72 -13.37 -1.83 3.78
N ASN A 73 -12.53 -2.85 3.95
CA ASN A 73 -11.09 -2.66 4.12
C ASN A 73 -10.44 -1.98 2.91
N GLY A 74 -10.76 -2.45 1.69
CA GLY A 74 -10.27 -1.84 0.46
C GLY A 74 -10.72 -0.39 0.30
N LEU A 75 -11.98 -0.08 0.61
CA LEU A 75 -12.51 1.28 0.61
C LEU A 75 -11.80 2.16 1.64
N LEU A 76 -11.58 1.69 2.86
CA LEU A 76 -10.86 2.46 3.89
C LEU A 76 -9.43 2.77 3.46
N ILE A 77 -8.70 1.79 2.92
CA ILE A 77 -7.34 2.00 2.40
C ILE A 77 -7.32 3.07 1.30
N LEU A 78 -8.31 3.04 0.40
CA LEU A 78 -8.43 4.00 -0.68
C LEU A 78 -8.82 5.40 -0.16
N LEU A 79 -9.87 5.50 0.65
CA LEU A 79 -10.39 6.77 1.17
C LEU A 79 -9.36 7.50 2.04
N ILE A 80 -8.68 6.77 2.94
CA ILE A 80 -7.61 7.34 3.76
C ILE A 80 -6.41 7.70 2.87
N GLY A 81 -6.11 6.87 1.87
CA GLY A 81 -5.05 7.12 0.89
C GLY A 81 -5.26 8.39 0.05
N LEU A 82 -6.50 8.79 -0.23
CA LEU A 82 -6.82 10.03 -0.93
C LEU A 82 -6.59 11.29 -0.06
N ALA A 83 -6.60 11.16 1.26
CA ALA A 83 -6.44 12.27 2.20
C ALA A 83 -5.32 12.03 3.23
N PRO A 84 -4.06 11.83 2.80
CA PRO A 84 -2.95 11.47 3.68
C PRO A 84 -2.64 12.54 4.73
N ASN A 85 -2.87 13.82 4.40
CA ASN A 85 -2.64 14.93 5.31
C ASN A 85 -3.58 14.89 6.53
N SER A 86 -4.83 14.44 6.35
CA SER A 86 -5.77 14.29 7.45
C SER A 86 -5.28 13.27 8.47
N LEU A 87 -4.75 12.14 7.99
CA LEU A 87 -4.15 11.11 8.83
C LEU A 87 -2.90 11.63 9.55
N MET A 88 -2.00 12.32 8.83
CA MET A 88 -0.77 12.86 9.42
C MET A 88 -1.06 13.83 10.57
N ARG A 89 -2.05 14.72 10.42
CA ARG A 89 -2.47 15.63 11.51
C ARG A 89 -2.97 14.87 12.74
N LEU A 90 -3.73 13.79 12.54
CA LEU A 90 -4.22 12.95 13.64
C LEU A 90 -3.05 12.28 14.38
N CYS A 91 -2.08 11.74 13.64
CA CYS A 91 -0.87 11.17 14.22
C CYS A 91 -0.09 12.20 15.03
N ILE A 92 0.15 13.39 14.48
CA ILE A 92 0.87 14.47 15.18
C ILE A 92 0.12 14.85 16.47
N ALA A 93 -1.20 15.05 16.40
CA ALA A 93 -2.02 15.39 17.56
C ALA A 93 -1.95 14.33 18.68
N ALA A 94 -1.87 13.04 18.30
CA ALA A 94 -1.76 11.94 19.26
C ALA A 94 -0.39 11.84 19.95
N PHE A 95 0.68 12.32 19.31
CA PHE A 95 2.04 12.32 19.87
C PHE A 95 2.42 13.64 20.55
N SER A 96 1.64 14.71 20.36
CA SER A 96 1.89 16.04 20.94
C SER A 96 1.22 16.26 22.30
N GLY A 97 0.48 15.27 22.82
CA GLY A 97 -0.07 15.26 24.19
C GLY A 97 0.76 14.37 25.10
#